data_AF-A0A250FRY7-F1
#
_entry.id   AF-A0A250FRY7-F1
#
_cell.length_a   1.000
_cell.length_b   1.000
_cell.length_c   1.000
_cell.angle_alpha   90.00
_cell.angle_beta   90.00
_cell.angle_gamma   90.00
#
_symmetry.space_group_name_H-M   'P 1'
#
loop_
_entity.id
_entity.type
_entity.pdbx_description
1 polymer ?
#
loop_
_entity_poly.entity_id
_entity_poly.type
_entity_poly.pdbx_seq_one_letter_code
_entity_poly.pdbx_strand_id
1 'polypeptide(L)'
;MRIVLNIVLYLGICNIIISKESFFISKESFFIESYKENIKETRDTIDLSCINFLDERNKKDSISLSDLGQGELFPSYSGEIKQGFFSVNFIGKTKKERFFWSIYNNKGFFKNNNPYLKNSRDIEKIINKRRGNYYILVVFLSNKYIKHIDKNTGDFELSKNAVNEIYLYENNQWKFIKKEKNNFSIIPSLNYYVNIINEYKK
;
A
#
# COMPACT_ATOMS: atom_id res chain seq x y z
N MET A 1 13.61 6.43 31.97
CA MET A 1 12.34 5.91 31.41
C MET A 1 12.27 6.38 29.95
N ARG A 2 12.65 5.51 29.00
CA ARG A 2 12.84 5.87 27.57
C ARG A 2 11.54 5.64 26.81
N ILE A 3 10.88 6.73 26.43
CA ILE A 3 9.76 6.74 25.47
C ILE A 3 10.42 6.73 24.08
N VAL A 4 10.36 5.60 23.39
CA VAL A 4 10.90 5.46 22.03
C VAL A 4 9.83 5.94 21.04
N LEU A 5 10.18 7.02 20.35
CA LEU A 5 9.37 7.80 19.42
C LEU A 5 8.94 6.95 18.21
N ASN A 6 7.62 6.87 18.00
CA ASN A 6 6.93 5.89 17.15
C ASN A 6 6.40 6.54 15.85
N ILE A 7 7.21 7.35 15.14
CA ILE A 7 6.69 8.34 14.18
C ILE A 7 7.32 8.31 12.77
N VAL A 8 8.43 7.61 12.54
CA VAL A 8 9.28 7.92 11.37
C VAL A 8 8.80 7.34 10.02
N LEU A 9 8.03 6.26 9.96
CA LEU A 9 7.62 5.68 8.66
C LEU A 9 6.34 6.26 8.04
N TYR A 10 5.52 6.98 8.83
CA TYR A 10 4.25 7.53 8.34
C TYR A 10 4.39 8.98 7.86
N LEU A 11 5.32 9.75 8.43
CA LEU A 11 5.49 11.16 8.09
C LEU A 11 6.09 11.40 6.71
N GLY A 12 6.87 10.48 6.16
CA GLY A 12 7.45 10.64 4.83
C GLY A 12 6.42 10.63 3.69
N ILE A 13 5.36 9.85 3.87
CA ILE A 13 4.27 9.74 2.90
C ILE A 13 3.21 10.84 3.16
N CYS A 14 3.00 11.24 4.42
CA CYS A 14 1.99 12.24 4.77
C CYS A 14 2.46 13.71 4.66
N ASN A 15 3.74 14.04 4.89
CA ASN A 15 4.20 15.43 4.86
C ASN A 15 4.30 16.02 3.44
N ILE A 16 4.37 15.19 2.40
CA ILE A 16 4.30 15.66 1.00
C ILE A 16 2.88 16.16 0.66
N ILE A 17 1.86 15.67 1.36
CA ILE A 17 0.44 15.95 1.05
C ILE A 17 0.02 17.28 1.69
N ILE A 18 0.43 17.56 2.93
CA ILE A 18 -0.04 18.75 3.67
C ILE A 18 0.58 20.05 3.14
N SER A 19 1.78 20.03 2.55
CA SER A 19 2.42 21.27 2.06
C SER A 19 1.94 21.73 0.66
N LYS A 20 1.12 20.95 -0.05
CA LYS A 20 0.67 21.27 -1.42
C LYS A 20 -0.80 21.68 -1.54
N GLU A 21 -1.59 21.54 -0.47
CA GLU A 21 -3.02 21.89 -0.48
C GLU A 21 -3.33 23.38 -0.62
N SER A 22 -2.32 24.26 -0.55
CA SER A 22 -2.51 25.71 -0.77
C SER A 22 -2.17 26.21 -2.17
N PHE A 23 -1.80 25.35 -3.14
CA PHE A 23 -1.32 25.85 -4.44
C PHE A 23 -1.97 25.27 -5.73
N PHE A 24 -2.89 24.31 -5.66
CA PHE A 24 -3.45 23.69 -6.88
C PHE A 24 -4.97 23.66 -6.94
N ILE A 25 -5.60 24.82 -6.79
CA ILE A 25 -6.88 25.13 -7.44
C ILE A 25 -6.55 25.93 -8.69
N SER A 26 -6.10 25.27 -9.76
CA SER A 26 -6.09 25.75 -11.16
C SER A 26 -5.05 24.97 -11.98
N LYS A 27 -5.42 23.78 -12.49
CA LYS A 27 -4.90 23.18 -13.75
C LYS A 27 -5.46 21.76 -13.95
N GLU A 28 -6.76 21.60 -13.76
CA GLU A 28 -7.48 20.55 -14.48
C GLU A 28 -7.61 21.02 -15.93
N SER A 29 -6.83 20.42 -16.84
CA SER A 29 -6.96 20.41 -18.33
C SER A 29 -5.63 20.59 -19.06
N PHE A 30 -4.65 19.70 -18.87
CA PHE A 30 -3.61 19.45 -19.87
C PHE A 30 -2.90 18.14 -19.51
N PHE A 31 -2.48 17.35 -20.51
CA PHE A 31 -1.86 16.01 -20.41
C PHE A 31 -2.80 14.80 -20.43
N ILE A 32 -3.65 14.75 -21.46
CA ILE A 32 -3.86 13.49 -22.19
C ILE A 32 -3.31 13.72 -23.59
N GLU A 33 -2.01 13.47 -23.81
CA GLU A 33 -1.54 12.99 -25.12
C GLU A 33 -0.07 12.54 -25.12
N SER A 34 0.13 11.42 -25.81
CA SER A 34 1.40 10.79 -26.20
C SER A 34 2.25 10.19 -25.07
N TYR A 35 2.43 8.87 -25.09
CA TYR A 35 3.71 8.21 -25.38
C TYR A 35 3.45 6.71 -25.50
N LYS A 36 3.29 6.24 -26.74
CA LYS A 36 3.51 4.84 -27.10
C LYS A 36 5.00 4.71 -27.39
N GLU A 37 5.78 4.31 -26.40
CA GLU A 37 7.15 3.84 -26.65
C GLU A 37 7.27 2.37 -26.28
N ASN A 38 7.71 1.59 -27.26
CA ASN A 38 8.02 0.17 -27.14
C ASN A 38 9.19 -0.02 -26.17
N ILE A 39 8.89 -0.31 -24.91
CA ILE A 39 9.90 -0.79 -23.96
C ILE A 39 10.26 -2.22 -24.39
N LYS A 40 11.45 -2.41 -24.96
CA LYS A 40 12.09 -3.72 -25.03
C LYS A 40 12.31 -4.20 -23.59
N GLU A 41 11.53 -5.19 -23.17
CA GLU A 41 11.70 -5.88 -21.89
C GLU A 41 13.07 -6.57 -21.83
N THR A 42 14.07 -5.90 -21.27
CA THR A 42 15.22 -6.59 -20.71
C THR A 42 14.80 -7.19 -19.37
N ARG A 43 14.93 -8.52 -19.27
CA ARG A 43 14.57 -9.35 -18.11
C ARG A 43 15.50 -9.10 -16.91
N ASP A 44 15.46 -7.89 -16.35
CA ASP A 44 15.90 -7.64 -14.97
C ASP A 44 14.71 -7.78 -14.02
N THR A 45 13.93 -8.84 -14.22
CA THR A 45 12.87 -9.26 -13.31
C THR A 45 13.55 -9.93 -12.13
N ILE A 46 13.60 -9.22 -11.00
CA ILE A 46 13.96 -9.82 -9.72
C ILE A 46 13.02 -11.01 -9.53
N ASP A 47 13.58 -12.20 -9.29
CA ASP A 47 12.77 -13.38 -9.00
C ASP A 47 12.18 -13.24 -7.59
N LEU A 48 11.04 -12.55 -7.51
CA LEU A 48 10.29 -12.32 -6.28
C LEU A 48 9.49 -13.57 -5.87
N SER A 49 9.54 -14.68 -6.64
CA SER A 49 8.82 -15.91 -6.31
C SER A 49 9.31 -16.56 -5.01
N CYS A 50 10.57 -16.32 -4.65
CA CYS A 50 11.20 -16.82 -3.43
C CYS A 50 10.99 -15.92 -2.20
N ILE A 51 10.38 -14.75 -2.37
CA ILE A 51 10.23 -13.79 -1.28
C ILE A 51 8.93 -14.03 -0.54
N ASN A 52 9.05 -14.28 0.76
CA ASN A 52 7.91 -14.33 1.65
C ASN A 52 7.61 -12.95 2.24
N PHE A 53 6.78 -12.16 1.55
CA PHE A 53 6.33 -10.85 2.04
C PHE A 53 5.51 -10.93 3.34
N LEU A 54 5.05 -12.13 3.73
CA LEU A 54 4.29 -12.37 4.96
C LEU A 54 5.16 -12.76 6.16
N ASP A 55 6.47 -12.88 5.98
CA ASP A 55 7.41 -13.17 7.06
C ASP A 55 7.54 -11.95 8.00
N GLU A 56 7.33 -12.17 9.30
CA GLU A 56 7.43 -11.14 10.34
C GLU A 56 8.78 -10.41 10.31
N ARG A 57 9.87 -11.09 9.93
CA ARG A 57 11.21 -10.52 9.87
C ARG A 57 11.36 -9.44 8.80
N ASN A 58 10.47 -9.43 7.80
CA ASN A 58 10.48 -8.47 6.71
C ASN A 58 9.57 -7.25 7.00
N LYS A 59 8.77 -7.28 8.08
CA LYS A 59 7.90 -6.16 8.46
C LYS A 59 8.70 -5.01 9.06
N LYS A 60 8.33 -3.79 8.71
CA LYS A 60 8.92 -2.57 9.29
C LYS A 60 8.02 -1.91 10.32
N ASP A 61 6.73 -2.10 10.19
CA ASP A 61 5.71 -1.56 11.06
C ASP A 61 4.71 -2.65 11.49
N SER A 62 3.90 -2.29 12.49
CA SER A 62 2.73 -3.08 12.85
C SER A 62 1.60 -2.84 11.84
N ILE A 63 0.71 -3.83 11.70
CA ILE A 63 -0.49 -3.65 10.90
C ILE A 63 -1.32 -2.45 11.38
N SER A 64 -1.76 -1.64 10.43
CA SER A 64 -2.55 -0.44 10.63
C SER A 64 -3.70 -0.39 9.63
N LEU A 65 -4.56 0.63 9.73
CA LEU A 65 -5.61 0.88 8.74
C LEU A 65 -5.17 2.02 7.83
N SER A 66 -5.24 1.82 6.52
CA SER A 66 -4.93 2.80 5.49
C SER A 66 -5.56 4.17 5.81
N ASP A 67 -4.75 5.21 5.97
CA ASP A 67 -5.26 6.56 6.27
C ASP A 67 -5.60 7.27 4.97
N LEU A 68 -6.82 7.06 4.47
CA LEU A 68 -7.25 7.57 3.18
C LEU A 68 -8.23 8.75 3.27
N GLY A 69 -8.53 9.26 4.47
CA GLY A 69 -9.43 10.42 4.66
C GLY A 69 -10.89 10.24 4.15
N GLN A 70 -11.21 9.13 3.49
CA GLN A 70 -12.49 8.90 2.79
C GLN A 70 -13.36 7.83 3.49
N GLY A 71 -12.97 7.40 4.69
CA GLY A 71 -13.75 6.47 5.52
C GLY A 71 -13.89 5.03 5.04
N GLU A 72 -13.34 4.69 3.87
CA GLU A 72 -13.16 3.32 3.37
C GLU A 72 -11.73 2.85 3.63
N LEU A 73 -11.50 2.25 4.82
CA LEU A 73 -10.18 1.81 5.25
C LEU A 73 -9.97 0.33 4.95
N PHE A 74 -8.72 -0.10 4.92
CA PHE A 74 -8.36 -1.52 4.90
C PHE A 74 -7.06 -1.75 5.70
N PRO A 75 -6.88 -2.95 6.29
CA PRO A 75 -5.64 -3.28 6.98
C PRO A 75 -4.45 -3.38 6.04
N SER A 76 -3.32 -2.83 6.45
CA SER A 76 -2.06 -2.94 5.74
C SER A 76 -0.85 -2.82 6.67
N TYR A 77 0.30 -3.29 6.20
CA TYR A 77 1.60 -3.00 6.82
C TYR A 77 2.65 -2.81 5.71
N SER A 78 3.75 -2.17 6.06
CA SER A 78 4.94 -2.00 5.23
C SER A 78 6.06 -2.94 5.64
N GLY A 79 6.94 -3.21 4.69
CA GLY A 79 8.12 -4.01 4.91
C GLY A 79 9.26 -3.64 3.99
N GLU A 80 10.43 -4.15 4.32
CA GLU A 80 11.65 -3.93 3.58
C GLU A 80 12.40 -5.25 3.45
N ILE A 81 12.94 -5.46 2.25
CA ILE A 81 13.88 -6.53 1.94
C ILE A 81 15.06 -5.93 1.20
N LYS A 82 16.13 -6.71 1.04
CA LYS A 82 17.34 -6.28 0.31
C LYS A 82 17.03 -5.71 -1.08
N GLN A 83 15.99 -6.21 -1.73
CA GLN A 83 15.60 -5.86 -3.10
C GLN A 83 14.73 -4.60 -3.20
N GLY A 84 14.11 -4.15 -2.10
CA GLY A 84 13.11 -3.08 -2.17
C GLY A 84 12.21 -2.96 -0.95
N PHE A 85 11.27 -2.04 -1.07
CA PHE A 85 10.22 -1.78 -0.09
C PHE A 85 8.90 -2.35 -0.59
N PHE A 86 8.01 -2.70 0.33
CA PHE A 86 6.68 -3.18 -0.04
C PHE A 86 5.61 -2.78 0.97
N SER A 87 4.36 -2.84 0.51
CA SER A 87 3.19 -2.87 1.39
C SER A 87 2.38 -4.13 1.15
N VAL A 88 1.91 -4.75 2.23
CA VAL A 88 0.93 -5.84 2.21
C VAL A 88 -0.42 -5.25 2.56
N ASN A 89 -1.41 -5.48 1.69
CA ASN A 89 -2.74 -4.90 1.77
C ASN A 89 -3.78 -6.01 1.85
N PHE A 90 -4.63 -5.98 2.87
CA PHE A 90 -5.68 -6.96 3.11
C PHE A 90 -7.03 -6.44 2.61
N ILE A 91 -7.46 -6.91 1.44
CA ILE A 91 -8.65 -6.43 0.76
C ILE A 91 -9.79 -7.43 0.92
N GLY A 92 -10.89 -7.04 1.56
CA GLY A 92 -12.04 -7.92 1.77
C GLY A 92 -12.60 -8.46 0.44
N LYS A 93 -12.75 -9.79 0.33
CA LYS A 93 -13.28 -10.44 -0.88
C LYS A 93 -14.73 -10.03 -1.17
N THR A 94 -15.51 -9.79 -0.12
CA THR A 94 -16.91 -9.38 -0.20
C THR A 94 -17.11 -7.92 0.20
N LYS A 95 -18.21 -7.31 -0.26
CA LYS A 95 -18.62 -5.96 0.18
C LYS A 95 -18.73 -5.86 1.70
N LYS A 96 -19.24 -6.92 2.36
CA LYS A 96 -19.37 -6.98 3.83
C LYS A 96 -18.01 -6.89 4.53
N GLU A 97 -17.01 -7.62 4.06
CA GLU A 97 -15.66 -7.59 4.64
C GLU A 97 -14.94 -6.28 4.36
N ARG A 98 -15.17 -5.67 3.19
CA ARG A 98 -14.67 -4.32 2.90
C ARG A 98 -15.30 -3.27 3.81
N PHE A 99 -16.62 -3.29 3.94
CA PHE A 99 -17.36 -2.36 4.78
C PHE A 99 -17.10 -2.56 6.28
N PHE A 100 -16.63 -3.74 6.72
CA PHE A 100 -16.27 -3.99 8.11
C PHE A 100 -15.25 -2.98 8.67
N TRP A 101 -14.32 -2.54 7.82
CA TRP A 101 -13.26 -1.59 8.18
C TRP A 101 -13.64 -0.13 7.93
N SER A 102 -14.86 0.15 7.46
CA SER A 102 -15.31 1.52 7.25
C SER A 102 -15.65 2.20 8.58
N ILE A 103 -15.25 3.47 8.71
CA ILE A 103 -15.65 4.32 9.86
C ILE A 103 -17.17 4.56 9.90
N TYR A 104 -17.85 4.40 8.76
CA TYR A 104 -19.30 4.55 8.64
C TYR A 104 -20.07 3.30 9.06
N ASN A 105 -19.39 2.19 9.34
CA ASN A 105 -20.03 0.96 9.74
C ASN A 105 -20.17 0.84 11.26
N ASN A 106 -21.34 1.21 11.78
CA ASN A 106 -21.67 1.09 13.20
C ASN A 106 -21.76 -0.37 13.74
N LYS A 107 -21.65 -1.37 12.86
CA LYS A 107 -21.56 -2.81 13.19
C LYS A 107 -20.18 -3.40 12.85
N GLY A 108 -19.23 -2.55 12.43
CA GLY A 108 -17.89 -2.94 11.98
C GLY A 108 -16.84 -2.89 13.09
N PHE A 109 -15.59 -2.75 12.68
CA PHE A 109 -14.43 -2.64 13.58
C PHE A 109 -14.55 -1.48 14.57
N PHE A 110 -15.11 -0.37 14.13
CA PHE A 110 -15.28 0.85 14.93
C PHE A 110 -16.55 0.87 15.77
N LYS A 111 -17.29 -0.25 15.85
CA LYS A 111 -18.44 -0.34 16.75
C LYS A 111 -18.01 0.00 18.18
N ASN A 112 -18.57 1.07 18.74
CA ASN A 112 -18.29 1.58 20.08
C ASN A 112 -16.85 2.06 20.32
N ASN A 113 -16.04 2.19 19.27
CA ASN A 113 -14.64 2.60 19.37
C ASN A 113 -14.43 3.95 18.69
N ASN A 114 -13.55 4.77 19.25
CA ASN A 114 -13.12 6.00 18.59
C ASN A 114 -12.30 5.63 17.33
N PRO A 115 -12.64 6.12 16.13
CA PRO A 115 -11.89 5.83 14.90
C PRO A 115 -10.42 6.28 14.95
N TYR A 116 -10.06 7.18 15.86
CA TYR A 116 -8.68 7.62 16.11
C TYR A 116 -7.90 6.68 17.03
N LEU A 117 -8.54 5.76 17.75
CA LEU A 117 -7.90 4.75 18.62
C LEU A 117 -7.76 3.42 17.88
N LYS A 118 -6.81 3.37 16.94
CA LYS A 118 -6.49 2.16 16.16
C LYS A 118 -5.49 1.29 16.93
N ASN A 119 -5.90 0.12 17.41
CA ASN A 119 -5.00 -0.85 18.04
C ASN A 119 -4.54 -1.91 17.02
N SER A 120 -3.25 -1.91 16.69
CA SER A 120 -2.65 -2.86 15.74
C SER A 120 -2.88 -4.33 16.13
N ARG A 121 -2.86 -4.65 17.43
CA ARG A 121 -3.09 -6.02 17.92
C ARG A 121 -4.50 -6.53 17.61
N ASP A 122 -5.51 -5.66 17.70
CA ASP A 122 -6.89 -6.04 17.42
C ASP A 122 -7.12 -6.23 15.92
N ILE A 123 -6.53 -5.35 15.11
CA ILE A 123 -6.54 -5.47 13.64
C ILE A 123 -5.90 -6.79 13.22
N GLU A 124 -4.71 -7.10 13.76
CA GLU A 124 -3.98 -8.34 13.47
C GLU A 124 -4.77 -9.58 13.88
N LYS A 125 -5.35 -9.59 15.09
CA LYS A 125 -6.18 -10.70 15.57
C LYS A 125 -7.37 -10.96 14.65
N ILE A 126 -8.03 -9.92 14.15
CA ILE A 126 -9.16 -10.05 13.24
C ILE A 126 -8.70 -10.57 11.87
N ILE A 127 -7.63 -10.00 11.31
CA ILE A 127 -7.08 -10.43 10.02
C ILE A 127 -6.63 -11.89 10.09
N ASN A 128 -5.95 -12.31 11.16
CA ASN A 128 -5.54 -13.71 11.33
C ASN A 128 -6.74 -14.65 11.46
N LYS A 129 -7.77 -14.28 12.24
CA LYS A 129 -9.01 -15.07 12.38
C LYS A 129 -9.80 -15.19 11.08
N ARG A 130 -9.81 -14.14 10.25
CA ARG A 130 -10.64 -14.04 9.04
C ARG A 130 -9.83 -14.10 7.76
N ARG A 131 -8.57 -14.56 7.80
CA ARG A 131 -7.62 -14.44 6.69
C ARG A 131 -8.16 -14.94 5.35
N GLY A 132 -8.90 -16.05 5.35
CA GLY A 132 -9.53 -16.62 4.16
C GLY A 132 -10.54 -15.70 3.46
N ASN A 133 -11.06 -14.70 4.15
CA ASN A 133 -12.04 -13.73 3.64
C ASN A 133 -11.37 -12.53 2.95
N TYR A 134 -10.04 -12.46 2.90
CA TYR A 134 -9.27 -11.36 2.33
C TYR A 134 -8.43 -11.83 1.15
N TYR A 135 -8.37 -11.00 0.12
CA TYR A 135 -7.26 -10.98 -0.81
C TYR A 135 -6.06 -10.34 -0.13
N ILE A 136 -4.87 -10.91 -0.35
CA ILE A 136 -3.63 -10.37 0.19
C ILE A 136 -2.82 -9.90 -1.00
N LEU A 137 -2.65 -8.59 -1.10
CA LEU A 137 -1.98 -7.93 -2.21
C LEU A 137 -0.66 -7.34 -1.73
N VAL A 138 0.40 -7.51 -2.51
CA VAL A 138 1.68 -6.83 -2.31
C VAL A 138 1.84 -5.76 -3.37
N VAL A 139 2.22 -4.55 -2.94
CA VAL A 139 2.74 -3.51 -3.82
C VAL A 139 4.23 -3.38 -3.53
N PHE A 140 5.07 -3.75 -4.48
CA PHE A 140 6.52 -3.79 -4.34
C PHE A 140 7.18 -2.67 -5.15
N LEU A 141 8.14 -2.00 -4.53
CA LEU A 141 8.99 -0.98 -5.13
C LEU A 141 10.45 -1.40 -5.02
N SER A 142 11.07 -1.69 -6.16
CA SER A 142 12.48 -2.11 -6.19
C SER A 142 13.43 -0.96 -5.87
N ASN A 143 14.50 -1.27 -5.12
CA ASN A 143 15.60 -0.35 -4.81
C ASN A 143 16.26 0.26 -6.07
N LYS A 144 16.16 -0.40 -7.24
CA LYS A 144 16.69 0.15 -8.51
C LYS A 144 16.02 1.46 -8.91
N TYR A 145 14.83 1.74 -8.38
CA TYR A 145 14.10 2.98 -8.62
C TYR A 145 14.36 4.05 -7.56
N ILE A 146 15.10 3.74 -6.49
CA ILE A 146 15.42 4.69 -5.43
C ILE A 146 16.75 5.35 -5.74
N LYS A 147 16.73 6.68 -5.89
CA LYS A 147 17.92 7.49 -6.17
C LYS A 147 18.63 7.92 -4.91
N HIS A 148 17.85 8.32 -3.91
CA HIS A 148 18.34 8.87 -2.66
C HIS A 148 17.40 8.51 -1.53
N ILE A 149 17.96 8.24 -0.35
CA ILE A 149 17.20 8.07 0.90
C ILE A 149 17.75 9.10 1.88
N ASP A 150 16.90 10.00 2.35
CA ASP A 150 17.20 10.90 3.45
C ASP A 150 17.35 10.08 4.73
N LYS A 151 18.54 10.12 5.32
CA LYS A 151 18.87 9.32 6.51
C LYS A 151 18.19 9.81 7.79
N ASN A 152 17.74 11.05 7.81
CA ASN A 152 17.12 11.66 8.98
C ASN A 152 15.60 11.43 8.99
N THR A 153 14.96 11.51 7.82
CA THR A 153 13.50 11.35 7.70
C THR A 153 13.09 9.95 7.25
N GLY A 154 13.97 9.21 6.57
CA GLY A 154 13.62 7.95 5.90
C GLY A 154 12.93 8.16 4.55
N ASP A 155 12.80 9.41 4.09
CA ASP A 155 12.16 9.75 2.82
C ASP A 155 13.05 9.33 1.66
N PHE A 156 12.44 8.96 0.54
CA PHE A 156 13.19 8.54 -0.63
C PHE A 156 12.76 9.27 -1.91
N GLU A 157 13.74 9.62 -2.73
CA GLU A 157 13.51 10.14 -4.08
C GLU A 157 13.51 8.96 -5.05
N LEU A 158 12.46 8.84 -5.87
CA LEU A 158 12.41 7.82 -6.93
C LEU A 158 12.82 8.37 -8.30
N SER A 159 13.22 7.46 -9.18
CA SER A 159 13.43 7.76 -10.59
C SER A 159 12.11 8.12 -11.29
N LYS A 160 12.20 8.91 -12.37
CA LYS A 160 11.01 9.34 -13.16
C LYS A 160 10.25 8.17 -13.81
N ASN A 161 10.92 7.03 -13.96
CA ASN A 161 10.38 5.78 -14.50
C ASN A 161 10.14 4.74 -13.40
N ALA A 162 10.07 5.15 -12.14
CA ALA A 162 9.73 4.27 -11.05
C ALA A 162 8.38 3.61 -11.28
N VAL A 163 8.31 2.34 -10.97
CA VAL A 163 7.12 1.51 -11.13
C VAL A 163 6.95 0.66 -9.88
N ASN A 164 5.70 0.41 -9.55
CA ASN A 164 5.33 -0.59 -8.56
C ASN A 164 4.97 -1.89 -9.27
N GLU A 165 5.41 -3.01 -8.72
CA GLU A 165 5.03 -4.34 -9.15
C GLU A 165 4.01 -4.88 -8.14
N ILE A 166 2.85 -5.32 -8.64
CA ILE A 166 1.72 -5.74 -7.81
C ILE A 166 1.58 -7.25 -7.89
N TYR A 167 1.50 -7.90 -6.74
CA TYR A 167 1.35 -9.34 -6.60
C TYR A 167 0.12 -9.70 -5.78
N LEU A 168 -0.54 -10.82 -6.13
CA LEU A 168 -1.62 -11.42 -5.37
C LEU A 168 -1.14 -12.72 -4.72
N TYR A 169 -1.45 -12.93 -3.45
CA TYR A 169 -1.20 -14.23 -2.79
C TYR A 169 -2.35 -15.20 -3.07
N GLU A 170 -2.07 -16.26 -3.82
CA GLU A 170 -3.02 -17.32 -4.16
C GLU A 170 -2.36 -18.69 -4.14
N ASN A 171 -3.06 -19.71 -3.62
CA ASN A 171 -2.58 -21.08 -3.58
C ASN A 171 -1.16 -21.21 -2.98
N ASN A 172 -0.90 -20.44 -1.92
CA ASN A 172 0.40 -20.33 -1.24
C ASN A 172 1.56 -19.81 -2.12
N GLN A 173 1.25 -19.04 -3.16
CA GLN A 173 2.23 -18.46 -4.07
C GLN A 173 1.89 -17.00 -4.39
N TRP A 174 2.93 -16.20 -4.64
CA TRP A 174 2.76 -14.85 -5.18
C TRP A 174 2.58 -14.91 -6.69
N LYS A 175 1.49 -14.36 -7.19
CA LYS A 175 1.18 -14.23 -8.61
C LYS A 175 1.36 -12.78 -9.01
N PHE A 176 2.22 -12.52 -9.99
CA PHE A 176 2.35 -11.20 -10.58
C PHE A 176 1.04 -10.81 -11.25
N ILE A 177 0.55 -9.61 -10.96
CA ILE A 177 -0.68 -9.06 -11.54
C ILE A 177 -0.35 -8.03 -12.61
N LYS A 178 0.37 -6.98 -12.21
CA LYS A 178 0.66 -5.82 -13.08
C LYS A 178 1.86 -5.05 -12.57
N LYS A 179 2.39 -4.24 -13.47
CA LYS A 179 3.38 -3.20 -13.19
C LYS A 179 2.74 -1.86 -13.51
N GLU A 180 2.87 -0.89 -12.62
CA GLU A 180 2.28 0.44 -12.82
C GLU A 180 3.31 1.51 -12.52
N LYS A 181 3.33 2.57 -13.34
CA LYS A 181 4.16 3.74 -13.06
C LYS A 181 3.75 4.34 -11.73
N ASN A 182 4.73 4.55 -10.86
CA ASN A 182 4.50 5.18 -9.58
C ASN A 182 4.08 6.63 -9.85
N ASN A 183 2.82 6.94 -9.55
CA ASN A 183 2.31 8.29 -9.57
C ASN A 183 2.19 8.77 -8.13
N PHE A 184 3.18 9.56 -7.70
CA PHE A 184 3.30 10.11 -6.34
C PHE A 184 2.06 10.89 -5.85
N SER A 185 1.16 11.25 -6.76
CA SER A 185 -0.04 12.02 -6.45
C SER A 185 -1.27 11.18 -6.09
N ILE A 186 -1.20 9.85 -6.20
CA ILE A 186 -2.36 8.98 -5.98
C ILE A 186 -2.01 7.94 -4.91
N ILE A 187 -2.54 8.12 -3.70
CA ILE A 187 -2.57 7.03 -2.73
C ILE A 187 -3.64 6.03 -3.20
N PRO A 188 -3.28 4.75 -3.42
CA PRO A 188 -4.23 3.74 -3.87
C PRO A 188 -5.43 3.60 -2.93
N SER A 189 -6.64 3.84 -3.44
CA SER A 189 -7.88 3.64 -2.68
C SER A 189 -8.26 2.17 -2.58
N LEU A 190 -9.18 1.85 -1.65
CA LEU A 190 -9.78 0.51 -1.58
C LEU A 190 -10.36 0.07 -2.93
N ASN A 191 -11.08 0.97 -3.60
CA ASN A 191 -11.72 0.69 -4.89
C ASN A 191 -10.69 0.46 -6.00
N TYR A 192 -9.56 1.16 -5.98
CA TYR A 192 -8.46 0.89 -6.91
C TYR A 192 -7.96 -0.56 -6.78
N TYR A 193 -7.71 -1.05 -5.56
CA TYR A 193 -7.28 -2.44 -5.36
C TYR A 193 -8.35 -3.46 -5.72
N VAL A 194 -9.62 -3.18 -5.42
CA VAL A 194 -10.74 -4.04 -5.82
C VAL A 194 -10.81 -4.16 -7.35
N ASN A 195 -10.63 -3.06 -8.08
CA ASN A 195 -10.65 -3.06 -9.54
C ASN A 195 -9.52 -3.91 -10.12
N ILE A 196 -8.28 -3.74 -9.63
CA ILE A 196 -7.14 -4.56 -10.08
C ILE A 196 -7.38 -6.05 -9.84
N ILE A 197 -7.88 -6.41 -8.66
CA ILE A 197 -8.15 -7.80 -8.33
C ILE A 197 -9.23 -8.37 -9.24
N ASN A 198 -10.29 -7.60 -9.51
CA ASN A 198 -11.37 -8.03 -10.39
C ASN A 198 -10.92 -8.17 -11.85
N GLU A 199 -10.05 -7.28 -12.33
CA GLU A 199 -9.46 -7.36 -13.68
C GLU A 199 -8.59 -8.61 -13.84
N TYR A 200 -7.76 -8.93 -12.85
CA TYR A 200 -6.90 -10.11 -12.85
C TYR A 200 -7.68 -11.44 -12.78
N LYS A 201 -8.85 -11.44 -12.13
CA LYS A 201 -9.66 -12.65 -11.91
C LYS A 201 -10.68 -12.95 -13.03
N LYS A 202 -10.81 -12.07 -14.02
CA LYS A 202 -11.62 -12.32 -15.22
C LYS A 202 -10.91 -13.28 -16.15
#